data_AF-A0A9J7EVY6-F1
#
_entry.id   AF-A0A9J7EVY6-F1
#
_cell.length_a   1.000
_cell.length_b   1.000
_cell.length_c   1.000
_cell.angle_alpha   90.00
_cell.angle_beta   90.00
_cell.angle_gamma   90.00
#
_symmetry.space_group_name_H-M   'P 1'
#
loop_
_entity.id
_entity.type
_entity.pdbx_description
1 polymer ?
#
loop_
_entity_poly.entity_id
_entity_poly.type
_entity_poly.pdbx_seq_one_letter_code
_entity_poly.pdbx_strand_id
1 'polypeptide(L)'
;MADKLREAIIEVTSNKRYAEKAKELSFIHHDRPVKPGVELVHWVNHVINTRGAPHLRSPALHVPFYQKMYLDLAAVLVILFLAGRVLLKKICAAVKSKKKSGSQKKNN
;
A
#
# COMPACT_ATOMS: atom_id res chain seq x y z
N MET A 1 19.30 -0.96 18.58
CA MET A 1 18.05 -1.58 18.07
C MET A 1 17.39 -2.45 19.13
N ALA A 2 18.15 -3.26 19.87
CA ALA A 2 17.62 -4.07 20.98
C ALA A 2 16.97 -3.25 22.10
N ASP A 3 17.48 -2.05 22.40
CA ASP A 3 16.97 -1.21 23.50
C ASP A 3 15.54 -0.72 23.25
N LYS A 4 15.23 -0.31 22.01
CA LYS A 4 13.86 0.11 21.61
C LYS A 4 12.84 -1.02 21.72
N LEU A 5 13.25 -2.25 21.40
CA LEU A 5 12.37 -3.42 21.54
C LEU A 5 12.08 -3.70 23.01
N ARG A 6 13.10 -3.62 23.86
CA ARG A 6 12.95 -3.81 25.30
C ARG A 6 12.03 -2.76 25.92
N GLU A 7 12.19 -1.49 25.53
CA GLU A 7 11.30 -0.40 25.95
C GLU A 7 9.86 -0.65 25.53
N ALA A 8 9.61 -1.03 24.28
CA ALA A 8 8.27 -1.33 23.78
C ALA A 8 7.61 -2.51 24.50
N ILE A 9 8.36 -3.58 24.81
CA ILE A 9 7.84 -4.73 25.57
C ILE A 9 7.46 -4.31 26.99
N ILE A 10 8.32 -3.52 27.66
CA ILE A 10 8.03 -3.01 29.00
C ILE A 10 6.80 -2.11 28.96
N GLU A 11 6.66 -1.25 27.95
CA GLU A 11 5.50 -0.38 27.78
C GLU A 11 4.19 -1.18 27.62
N VAL A 12 4.17 -2.16 26.71
CA VAL A 12 3.00 -2.99 26.44
C VAL A 12 2.62 -3.85 27.65
N THR A 13 3.60 -4.36 28.39
CA THR A 13 3.36 -5.23 29.54
C THR A 13 3.00 -4.44 30.81
N SER A 14 3.57 -3.25 30.98
CA SER A 14 3.33 -2.42 32.18
C SER A 14 2.02 -1.64 32.09
N ASN A 15 1.63 -1.22 30.88
CA ASN A 15 0.43 -0.41 30.69
C ASN A 15 -0.81 -1.30 30.45
N LYS A 16 -1.67 -1.36 31.47
CA LYS A 16 -2.93 -2.13 31.46
C LYS A 16 -3.88 -1.76 30.32
N ARG A 17 -3.79 -0.55 29.77
CA ARG A 17 -4.62 -0.10 28.64
C ARG A 17 -4.51 -1.01 27.43
N TYR A 18 -3.32 -1.56 27.15
CA TYR A 18 -3.12 -2.48 26.04
C TYR A 18 -3.84 -3.82 26.28
N ALA A 19 -3.75 -4.35 27.51
CA ALA A 19 -4.44 -5.58 27.90
C ALA A 19 -5.96 -5.44 27.92
N GLU A 20 -6.47 -4.30 28.40
CA GLU A 20 -7.91 -3.99 28.40
C GLU A 20 -8.46 -3.86 26.99
N LYS A 21 -7.76 -3.14 26.11
CA LYS A 21 -8.13 -3.04 24.69
C LYS A 21 -8.07 -4.37 23.97
N ALA A 22 -7.09 -5.22 24.27
CA ALA A 22 -7.01 -6.57 23.72
C ALA A 22 -8.20 -7.44 24.16
N LYS A 23 -8.64 -7.32 25.42
CA LYS A 23 -9.83 -8.03 25.94
C LYS A 23 -11.12 -7.52 25.30
N GLU A 24 -11.28 -6.20 25.17
CA GLU A 24 -12.43 -5.58 24.49
C GLU A 24 -12.52 -6.06 23.03
N LEU A 25 -11.40 -6.04 22.30
CA LEU A 25 -11.35 -6.53 20.92
C LEU A 25 -11.64 -8.02 20.83
N SER A 26 -11.13 -8.81 21.77
CA SER A 26 -11.41 -10.24 21.86
C SER A 26 -12.90 -10.49 22.07
N PHE A 27 -13.55 -9.74 22.98
CA PHE A 27 -14.98 -9.83 23.20
C PHE A 27 -15.76 -9.53 21.92
N ILE A 28 -15.48 -8.40 21.26
CA ILE A 28 -16.14 -8.01 20.00
C ILE A 28 -15.95 -9.09 18.91
N HIS A 29 -14.76 -9.70 18.82
CA HIS A 29 -14.50 -10.75 17.83
C HIS A 29 -15.29 -12.04 18.08
N HIS A 30 -15.53 -12.38 19.36
CA HIS A 30 -16.33 -13.55 19.73
C HIS A 30 -17.83 -13.24 19.80
N ASP A 31 -18.20 -11.96 19.85
CA ASP A 31 -19.57 -11.46 19.83
C ASP A 31 -20.15 -11.53 18.41
N ARG A 32 -20.38 -12.76 17.96
CA ARG A 32 -21.08 -13.05 16.71
C ARG A 32 -22.24 -14.01 16.98
N PRO A 33 -23.33 -13.92 16.20
CA PRO A 33 -24.54 -14.71 16.43
C PRO A 33 -24.36 -16.21 16.23
N VAL A 34 -23.36 -16.64 15.43
CA VAL A 34 -23.12 -18.05 15.11
C VAL A 34 -21.70 -18.44 15.54
N LYS A 35 -21.57 -19.58 16.22
CA LYS A 35 -20.26 -20.13 16.58
C LYS A 35 -19.45 -20.53 15.33
N PRO A 36 -18.13 -20.35 15.33
CA PRO A 36 -17.26 -20.62 14.18
C PRO A 36 -17.39 -22.06 13.65
N GLY A 37 -17.53 -23.03 14.54
CA GLY A 37 -17.62 -24.44 14.15
C GLY A 37 -18.86 -24.74 13.32
N VAL A 38 -20.01 -24.16 13.69
CA VAL A 38 -21.28 -24.36 12.96
C VAL A 38 -21.26 -23.56 11.65
N GLU A 39 -20.77 -22.33 11.71
CA GLU A 39 -20.60 -21.46 10.54
C GLU A 39 -19.72 -22.13 9.47
N LEU A 40 -18.61 -22.75 9.87
CA LEU A 40 -17.70 -23.46 8.96
C LEU A 40 -18.41 -24.63 8.25
N VAL A 41 -19.13 -25.46 9.00
CA VAL A 41 -19.89 -26.59 8.42
C VAL A 41 -20.94 -26.10 7.43
N HIS A 42 -21.64 -25.01 7.76
CA HIS A 42 -22.58 -24.37 6.84
C HIS A 42 -21.89 -23.92 5.54
N TRP A 43 -20.77 -23.21 5.62
CA TRP A 43 -20.05 -22.74 4.43
C TRP A 43 -19.48 -23.89 3.59
N VAL A 44 -18.98 -24.97 4.22
CA VAL A 44 -18.52 -26.17 3.49
C VAL A 44 -19.67 -26.81 2.70
N ASN A 45 -20.82 -27.04 3.34
CA ASN A 45 -21.99 -27.56 2.66
C ASN A 45 -22.48 -26.61 1.56
N HIS A 46 -22.44 -25.31 1.79
CA HIS A 46 -22.80 -24.31 0.81
C HIS A 46 -21.89 -24.37 -0.43
N VAL A 47 -20.57 -24.50 -0.24
CA VAL A 47 -19.61 -24.65 -1.34
C VAL A 47 -19.84 -25.94 -2.13
N ILE A 48 -20.12 -27.06 -1.45
CA ILE A 48 -20.43 -28.33 -2.09
C ILE A 48 -21.72 -28.21 -2.92
N ASN A 49 -22.79 -27.67 -2.33
CA ASN A 49 -24.09 -27.52 -2.99
C ASN A 49 -24.05 -26.57 -4.19
N THR A 50 -23.22 -25.52 -4.12
CA THR A 50 -23.04 -24.53 -5.19
C THR A 50 -21.96 -24.93 -6.20
N ARG A 51 -21.49 -26.19 -6.17
CA ARG A 51 -20.46 -26.74 -7.07
C ARG A 51 -19.20 -25.87 -7.12
N GLY A 52 -18.71 -25.47 -5.95
CA GLY A 52 -17.48 -24.68 -5.80
C GLY A 52 -17.70 -23.17 -5.68
N ALA A 53 -18.94 -22.73 -5.40
CA ALA A 53 -19.33 -21.36 -5.13
C ALA A 53 -18.65 -20.30 -6.04
N PRO A 54 -18.89 -20.36 -7.37
CA PRO A 54 -18.22 -19.46 -8.32
C PRO A 54 -18.48 -17.98 -8.03
N HIS A 55 -19.60 -17.64 -7.39
CA HIS A 55 -19.97 -16.29 -6.98
C HIS A 55 -19.27 -15.80 -5.70
N LEU A 56 -18.79 -16.71 -4.83
CA LEU A 56 -17.99 -16.37 -3.65
C LEU A 56 -16.49 -16.23 -3.97
N ARG A 57 -16.07 -16.62 -5.18
CA ARG A 57 -14.69 -16.40 -5.63
C ARG A 57 -14.46 -14.90 -5.82
N SER A 58 -13.38 -14.41 -5.24
CA SER A 58 -12.97 -13.02 -5.43
C SER A 58 -12.79 -12.73 -6.94
N PRO A 59 -13.37 -11.63 -7.46
CA PRO A 59 -13.13 -11.17 -8.83
C PRO A 59 -11.63 -10.96 -9.12
N ALA A 60 -10.81 -10.82 -8.08
CA ALA A 60 -9.35 -10.73 -8.18
C ALA A 60 -8.70 -11.91 -8.92
N LEU A 61 -9.32 -13.10 -8.95
CA LEU A 61 -8.81 -14.23 -9.73
C LEU A 61 -9.02 -14.06 -11.24
N HIS A 62 -10.02 -13.29 -11.66
CA HIS A 62 -10.33 -13.05 -13.07
C HIS A 62 -9.64 -11.80 -13.62
N VAL A 63 -8.81 -11.14 -12.82
CA VAL A 63 -8.11 -9.92 -13.23
C VAL A 63 -7.05 -10.28 -14.29
N PRO A 64 -7.11 -9.67 -15.48
CA PRO A 64 -6.11 -9.90 -16.52
C PRO A 64 -4.72 -9.49 -16.03
N PHE A 65 -3.69 -10.20 -16.48
CA PHE A 65 -2.31 -10.03 -16.05
C PHE A 65 -1.82 -8.56 -16.10
N TYR A 66 -2.30 -7.81 -17.09
CA TYR A 66 -1.95 -6.41 -17.29
C TYR A 66 -2.44 -5.47 -16.16
N GLN A 67 -3.63 -5.74 -15.61
CA GLN A 67 -4.18 -4.99 -14.48
C GLN A 67 -3.50 -5.39 -13.17
N LYS A 68 -3.04 -6.65 -13.06
CA LYS A 68 -2.18 -7.10 -11.94
C LYS A 68 -0.81 -6.41 -11.96
N MET A 69 -0.25 -6.15 -13.13
CA MET A 69 1.04 -5.48 -13.30
C MET A 69 0.99 -3.94 -13.20
N TYR A 70 -0.19 -3.35 -12.99
CA TYR A 70 -0.38 -1.88 -12.93
C TYR A 70 0.33 -1.15 -14.07
N LEU A 71 0.19 -1.64 -15.31
CA LEU A 71 0.97 -1.10 -16.43
C LEU A 71 0.67 0.38 -16.71
N ASP A 72 -0.55 0.83 -16.40
CA ASP A 72 -0.93 2.25 -16.45
C ASP A 72 -0.05 3.10 -15.51
N LEU A 73 0.17 2.63 -14.28
CA LEU A 73 1.07 3.30 -13.32
C LEU A 73 2.51 3.35 -13.84
N ALA A 74 2.99 2.26 -14.44
CA ALA A 74 4.32 2.22 -15.05
C ALA A 74 4.45 3.23 -16.20
N ALA A 75 3.43 3.33 -17.05
CA ALA A 75 3.39 4.31 -18.15
C ALA A 75 3.42 5.75 -17.64
N VAL A 76 2.62 6.09 -16.62
CA VAL A 76 2.62 7.42 -15.99
C VAL A 76 4.00 7.75 -15.39
N LEU A 77 4.64 6.80 -14.70
CA LEU A 77 5.99 7.00 -14.15
C LEU A 77 7.04 7.27 -15.24
N VAL A 78 6.99 6.54 -16.36
CA VAL A 78 7.89 6.76 -17.50
C VAL A 78 7.67 8.14 -18.12
N ILE A 79 6.41 8.56 -18.32
CA ILE A 79 6.08 9.88 -18.85
C ILE A 79 6.61 10.99 -17.92
N LEU A 80 6.36 10.88 -16.61
CA LEU A 80 6.85 11.84 -15.62
C LEU A 80 8.38 11.92 -15.61
N PHE A 81 9.06 10.77 -15.69
CA PHE A 81 10.52 10.72 -15.76
C PHE A 81 11.05 11.42 -17.03
N LEU A 82 10.48 11.13 -18.20
CA LEU A 82 10.88 11.76 -19.45
C LEU A 82 10.59 13.27 -19.46
N ALA A 83 9.41 13.68 -19.00
CA ALA A 83 9.04 15.09 -18.87
C ALA A 83 10.01 15.83 -17.92
N GLY A 84 10.34 15.23 -16.78
CA GLY A 84 11.34 15.75 -15.84
C GLY A 84 12.71 15.92 -16.49
N ARG A 85 13.18 14.94 -17.28
CA ARG A 85 14.45 15.05 -18.01
C ARG A 85 14.45 16.17 -19.05
N VAL A 86 13.36 16.34 -19.80
CA VAL A 86 13.22 17.41 -20.79
C VAL A 86 13.21 18.77 -20.10
N LEU A 87 12.44 18.91 -19.03
CA LEU A 87 12.37 20.15 -18.25
C LEU A 87 13.73 20.52 -17.66
N LEU A 88 14.45 19.56 -17.07
CA LEU A 88 15.82 19.76 -16.56
C LEU A 88 16.78 20.20 -17.66
N LYS A 89 16.74 19.58 -18.85
CA LYS A 89 17.58 20.00 -19.98
C LYS A 89 17.26 21.43 -20.43
N LYS A 90 15.97 21.80 -20.50
CA LYS A 90 15.53 23.15 -20.88
C LYS A 90 15.97 24.19 -19.85
N ILE A 91 15.82 23.91 -18.56
CA ILE A 91 16.29 24.78 -17.47
C ILE A 91 17.82 24.93 -17.53
N CYS A 92 18.57 23.83 -17.64
CA CYS A 92 20.03 23.87 -17.77
C CYS A 92 20.49 24.67 -19.00
N ALA A 93 19.80 24.55 -20.14
CA ALA A 93 20.10 25.32 -21.34
C ALA A 93 19.82 26.83 -21.14
N ALA A 94 18.71 27.18 -20.50
CA ALA A 94 18.36 28.56 -20.20
C ALA A 94 19.35 29.22 -19.21
N VAL A 95 19.80 28.47 -18.19
CA VAL A 95 20.83 28.94 -17.25
C VAL A 95 22.18 29.15 -17.95
N LYS A 96 22.59 28.23 -18.85
CA LYS A 96 23.82 28.40 -19.65
C LYS A 96 23.75 29.60 -20.59
N SER A 97 22.60 29.88 -21.21
CA SER A 97 22.40 31.04 -22.08
C SER A 97 22.51 32.36 -21.31
N LYS A 98 21.88 32.48 -20.13
CA LYS A 98 22.02 33.65 -19.24
C LYS A 98 23.45 33.87 -18.74
N LYS A 99 24.21 32.79 -18.48
CA LYS A 99 25.62 32.89 -18.04
C LYS A 99 26.53 33.44 -19.15
N LYS A 100 26.27 33.10 -20.42
CA LYS A 100 27.00 33.66 -21.57
C LYS A 100 26.74 35.17 -21.76
N SER A 101 25.48 35.63 -21.64
CA SER A 101 25.16 37.06 -21.79
C SER A 101 25.71 37.92 -20.64
N GLY A 102 25.81 37.37 -19.42
CA GLY A 102 26.41 38.05 -18.27
C GLY A 102 27.93 38.19 -18.33
N SER A 103 28.64 37.23 -18.95
CA SER A 103 30.10 37.29 -19.10
C SER A 103 30.56 38.25 -20.19
N GLN A 104 29.75 38.48 -21.23
CA GLN A 104 30.07 39.39 -22.33
C GLN A 104 29.86 40.88 -21.96
N LYS A 105 28.96 41.18 -21.01
CA LYS A 105 28.72 42.54 -20.49
C LYS A 105 29.76 43.01 -19.45
N LYS A 106 30.63 42.12 -18.95
CA LYS A 106 31.68 42.47 -17.97
C LYS A 106 33.04 42.80 -18.64
N ASN A 107 33.20 42.46 -19.92
CA ASN A 107 34.45 42.63 -20.68
C ASN A 107 34.37 43.76 -21.73
N ASN A 108 33.34 44.61 -21.67
CA ASN A 108 33.09 45.74 -22.56
C ASN A 108 32.65 46.93 -21.71
#